data_AF-A0A535BUG4-F1
#
_entry.id   AF-A0A535BUG4-F1
#
_cell.length_a   1.000
_cell.length_b   1.000
_cell.length_c   1.000
_cell.angle_alpha   90.00
_cell.angle_beta   90.00
_cell.angle_gamma   90.00
#
_symmetry.space_group_name_H-M   'P 1'
#
loop_
_entity.id
_entity.type
_entity.pdbx_description
1 polymer ?
#
loop_
_entity_poly.entity_id
_entity_poly.type
_entity_poly.pdbx_seq_one_letter_code
_entity_poly.pdbx_strand_id
1 'polypeptide(L)'
;MVMIKTPEEKAMSLTALGLLLLAAVLHAEWNLLVKNAREKQVFTWWALCAGAVCFSPLLLLIRTFPIHIWPFILSSALIEAAYYITLTKAYQHGDFSLVYPMARGTAPAFLVL
;
A
#
# COMPACT_ATOMS: atom_id res chain seq x y z
N MET A 1 29.42 17.07 -32.38
CA MET A 1 29.64 17.07 -30.93
C MET A 1 28.28 17.07 -30.25
N VAL A 2 27.73 15.88 -30.00
CA VAL A 2 26.44 15.71 -29.31
C VAL A 2 26.75 15.67 -27.82
N MET A 3 26.31 16.67 -27.07
CA MET A 3 26.39 16.68 -25.61
C MET A 3 25.48 15.57 -25.05
N ILE A 4 26.07 14.46 -24.63
CA ILE A 4 25.40 13.49 -23.76
C ILE A 4 25.25 14.16 -22.41
N LYS A 5 24.02 14.59 -22.09
CA LYS A 5 23.67 15.04 -20.74
C LYS A 5 23.66 13.79 -19.84
N THR A 6 24.72 13.58 -19.09
CA THR A 6 24.76 12.56 -18.03
C THR A 6 23.61 12.88 -17.05
N PRO A 7 22.79 11.88 -16.65
CA PRO A 7 21.80 12.12 -15.60
C PRO A 7 22.57 12.48 -14.34
N GLU A 8 22.34 13.67 -13.77
CA GLU A 8 22.74 13.92 -12.40
C GLU A 8 21.98 12.93 -11.52
N GLU A 9 22.67 11.91 -11.00
CA GLU A 9 22.14 11.07 -9.93
C GLU A 9 21.95 11.95 -8.71
N LYS A 10 20.75 12.52 -8.60
CA LYS A 10 20.38 13.38 -7.47
C LYS A 10 20.40 12.51 -6.22
N ALA A 11 21.40 12.70 -5.36
CA ALA A 11 21.50 11.99 -4.09
C ALA A 11 20.18 12.09 -3.31
N MET A 12 19.71 10.98 -2.73
CA MET A 12 18.49 10.97 -1.93
C MET A 12 18.62 11.95 -0.76
N SER A 13 17.63 12.84 -0.60
CA SER A 13 17.63 13.75 0.54
C SER A 13 17.43 12.97 1.84
N LEU A 14 18.06 13.45 2.92
CA LEU A 14 17.91 12.82 4.25
C LEU A 14 16.44 12.78 4.69
N THR A 15 15.64 13.78 4.31
CA THR A 15 14.20 13.81 4.55
C THR A 15 13.47 12.69 3.81
N ALA A 16 13.79 12.45 2.54
CA ALA A 16 13.18 11.37 1.77
C ALA A 16 13.56 10.01 2.35
N LEU A 17 14.82 9.82 2.76
CA LEU A 17 15.28 8.61 3.44
C LEU A 17 14.53 8.40 4.77
N GLY A 18 14.37 9.45 5.57
CA GLY A 18 13.62 9.39 6.83
C GLY A 18 12.16 8.98 6.64
N LEU A 19 11.47 9.58 5.66
CA LEU A 19 10.09 9.21 5.32
C LEU A 19 9.98 7.77 4.82
N LEU A 20 10.95 7.31 4.02
CA LEU A 20 10.99 5.93 3.51
C LEU A 20 11.11 4.92 4.65
N LEU A 21 12.03 5.14 5.59
CA LEU A 21 12.24 4.25 6.74
C LEU A 21 11.02 4.23 7.66
N LEU A 22 10.42 5.39 7.91
CA LEU A 22 9.18 5.48 8.69
C LEU A 22 8.04 4.69 8.03
N ALA A 23 7.86 4.87 6.71
CA ALA A 23 6.86 4.11 5.96
C ALA A 23 7.11 2.60 6.06
N ALA A 24 8.36 2.15 5.93
CA ALA A 24 8.73 0.74 6.05
C ALA A 24 8.35 0.16 7.43
N VAL A 25 8.64 0.88 8.51
CA VAL A 25 8.27 0.49 9.88
C VAL A 25 6.75 0.39 10.03
N LEU A 26 6.01 1.45 9.65
CA LEU A 26 4.54 1.46 9.73
C LEU A 26 3.90 0.32 8.91
N HIS A 27 4.44 0.04 7.73
CA HIS A 27 3.97 -1.09 6.91
C HIS A 27 4.24 -2.44 7.58
N ALA A 28 5.45 -2.65 8.12
CA ALA A 28 5.79 -3.89 8.79
C ALA A 28 4.91 -4.10 10.04
N GLU A 29 4.73 -3.06 10.86
CA GLU A 29 3.88 -3.08 12.05
C GLU A 29 2.43 -3.40 11.72
N TRP A 30 1.83 -2.68 10.76
CA TRP A 30 0.46 -2.93 10.31
C TRP A 30 0.27 -4.39 9.84
N ASN A 31 1.20 -4.91 9.04
CA ASN A 31 1.10 -6.28 8.55
C ASN A 31 1.28 -7.31 9.67
N LEU A 32 2.14 -7.01 10.66
CA LEU A 32 2.32 -7.86 11.82
C LEU A 32 1.05 -7.90 12.68
N LEU A 33 0.36 -6.77 12.86
CA LEU A 33 -0.94 -6.70 13.53
C LEU A 33 -1.99 -7.57 12.82
N VAL A 34 -2.07 -7.47 11.48
CA VAL A 34 -2.96 -8.32 10.67
C VAL A 34 -2.62 -9.80 10.84
N LYS A 35 -1.34 -10.18 10.83
CA LYS A 35 -0.89 -11.57 11.03
C LYS A 35 -1.24 -12.09 12.43
N ASN A 36 -1.09 -11.25 13.45
CA ASN A 36 -1.34 -11.62 14.85
C ASN A 36 -2.83 -11.58 15.25
N ALA A 37 -3.69 -10.98 14.42
CA ALA A 37 -5.13 -10.99 14.67
C ALA A 37 -5.68 -12.42 14.67
N ARG A 38 -6.57 -12.70 15.62
CA ARG A 38 -7.33 -13.96 15.71
C ARG A 38 -8.19 -14.15 14.45
N GLU A 39 -9.05 -13.18 14.19
CA GLU A 39 -9.90 -13.10 12.99
C GLU A 39 -9.34 -12.07 12.02
N LYS A 40 -8.35 -12.46 11.22
CA LYS A 40 -7.54 -11.55 10.37
C LYS A 40 -8.38 -10.75 9.38
N GLN A 41 -9.36 -11.40 8.76
CA GLN A 41 -10.23 -10.76 7.76
C GLN A 41 -11.16 -9.74 8.40
N VAL A 42 -11.74 -10.07 9.57
CA VAL A 42 -12.61 -9.15 10.33
C VAL A 42 -11.83 -7.94 10.85
N PHE A 43 -10.64 -8.19 11.40
CA PHE A 43 -9.73 -7.13 11.84
C PHE A 43 -9.38 -6.17 10.69
N THR A 44 -8.97 -6.73 9.55
CA THR A 44 -8.59 -5.94 8.36
C THR A 44 -9.77 -5.13 7.84
N TRP A 45 -10.96 -5.73 7.76
CA TRP A 45 -12.18 -5.04 7.33
C TRP A 45 -12.50 -3.83 8.21
N TRP A 46 -12.55 -4.02 9.53
CA TRP A 46 -12.86 -2.93 10.45
C TRP A 46 -11.82 -1.83 10.46
N ALA A 47 -10.55 -2.17 10.35
CA ALA A 47 -9.50 -1.18 10.26
C ALA A 47 -9.53 -0.37 8.96
N LEU A 48 -9.90 -0.99 7.82
CA LEU A 48 -10.17 -0.26 6.57
C LEU A 48 -11.40 0.66 6.69
N CYS A 49 -12.48 0.20 7.32
CA CYS A 49 -13.66 1.04 7.59
C CYS A 49 -13.32 2.22 8.50
N ALA A 50 -12.57 1.98 9.57
CA ALA A 50 -12.10 3.01 10.49
C ALA A 50 -11.22 4.03 9.75
N GLY A 51 -10.26 3.57 8.94
CA GLY A 51 -9.46 4.43 8.08
C GLY A 51 -10.32 5.27 7.13
N ALA A 52 -11.28 4.65 6.43
CA ALA A 52 -12.18 5.36 5.53
C ALA A 52 -12.98 6.46 6.26
N VAL A 53 -13.49 6.18 7.47
CA VAL A 53 -14.18 7.18 8.30
C VAL A 53 -13.22 8.28 8.75
N CYS A 54 -12.05 7.94 9.27
CA CYS A 54 -11.05 8.90 9.73
C CYS A 54 -10.58 9.85 8.62
N PHE A 55 -10.43 9.36 7.39
CA PHE A 55 -9.99 10.15 6.24
C PHE A 55 -11.14 10.79 5.45
N SER A 56 -12.40 10.40 5.69
CA SER A 56 -13.57 10.97 5.01
C SER A 56 -13.71 12.51 5.11
N PRO A 57 -13.28 13.21 6.19
CA PRO A 57 -13.34 14.67 6.23
C PRO A 57 -12.49 15.35 5.15
N LEU A 58 -11.46 14.68 4.62
CA LEU A 58 -10.67 15.21 3.51
C LEU A 58 -11.50 15.39 2.23
N LEU A 59 -12.61 14.67 2.09
CA LEU A 59 -13.54 14.84 0.96
C LEU A 59 -14.20 16.22 0.97
N LEU A 60 -14.27 16.91 2.12
CA LEU A 60 -14.78 18.27 2.21
C LEU A 60 -13.89 19.30 1.50
N LEU A 61 -12.62 18.96 1.25
CA LEU A 61 -11.69 19.80 0.48
C LEU A 61 -11.94 19.70 -1.03
N ILE A 62 -12.70 18.69 -1.48
CA ILE A 62 -12.98 18.44 -2.90
C ILE A 62 -14.30 19.10 -3.27
N ARG A 63 -14.26 20.02 -4.24
CA ARG A 63 -15.46 20.75 -4.69
C ARG A 63 -16.33 19.97 -5.66
N THR A 64 -15.73 19.14 -6.51
CA THR A 64 -16.44 18.39 -7.55
C THR A 64 -15.82 17.01 -7.73
N PHE A 65 -16.66 16.00 -7.96
CA PHE A 65 -16.24 14.64 -8.31
C PHE A 65 -16.62 14.35 -9.77
N PRO A 66 -15.67 14.41 -10.71
CA PRO A 66 -15.96 14.13 -12.11
C PRO A 66 -16.46 12.69 -12.28
N ILE A 67 -17.54 12.48 -13.04
CA ILE A 67 -18.16 11.14 -13.17
C ILE A 67 -17.20 10.08 -13.73
N HIS A 68 -16.22 10.48 -14.53
CA HIS A 68 -15.26 9.56 -15.17
C HIS A 68 -14.26 8.93 -14.19
N ILE A 69 -14.15 9.40 -12.95
CA ILE A 69 -13.21 8.82 -11.96
C ILE A 69 -13.77 7.56 -11.29
N TRP A 70 -15.09 7.41 -11.23
CA TRP A 70 -15.74 6.33 -10.47
C TRP A 70 -15.35 4.92 -10.94
N PRO A 71 -15.21 4.63 -12.25
CA PRO A 71 -14.67 3.34 -12.69
C PRO A 71 -13.28 3.06 -12.09
N PHE A 72 -12.38 4.05 -12.04
CA PHE A 72 -11.05 3.87 -11.45
C PHE A 72 -11.10 3.67 -9.94
N ILE A 73 -11.95 4.41 -9.23
CA ILE A 73 -12.16 4.23 -7.78
C ILE A 73 -12.67 2.82 -7.48
N LEU A 74 -13.71 2.37 -8.20
CA LEU A 74 -14.31 1.05 -8.01
C LEU A 74 -13.34 -0.06 -8.37
N SER A 75 -12.64 0.04 -9.51
CA SER A 75 -11.64 -0.95 -9.91
C SER A 75 -10.50 -1.03 -8.89
N SER A 76 -9.98 0.11 -8.43
CA SER A 76 -8.94 0.14 -7.40
C SER A 76 -9.43 -0.50 -6.09
N ALA A 77 -10.63 -0.16 -5.64
CA ALA A 77 -11.20 -0.71 -4.41
C ALA A 77 -11.40 -2.22 -4.50
N LEU A 78 -11.87 -2.73 -5.65
CA LEU A 78 -12.05 -4.16 -5.88
C LEU A 78 -10.73 -4.93 -5.90
N ILE A 79 -9.72 -4.40 -6.59
CA ILE A 79 -8.39 -5.02 -6.64
C ILE A 79 -7.76 -5.02 -5.24
N GLU A 80 -7.85 -3.91 -4.52
CA GLU A 80 -7.33 -3.80 -3.14
C GLU A 80 -8.06 -4.74 -2.18
N ALA A 81 -9.37 -4.89 -2.30
CA ALA A 81 -10.14 -5.85 -1.52
C ALA A 81 -9.71 -7.30 -1.81
N ALA A 82 -9.53 -7.64 -3.09
CA ALA A 82 -9.01 -8.96 -3.49
C ALA A 82 -7.59 -9.20 -2.93
N TYR A 83 -6.75 -8.16 -2.94
CA TYR A 83 -5.42 -8.20 -2.32
C TYR A 83 -5.50 -8.49 -0.82
N TYR A 84 -6.31 -7.76 -0.03
CA TYR A 84 -6.42 -8.02 1.40
C TYR A 84 -7.04 -9.38 1.73
N ILE A 85 -8.02 -9.86 0.94
CA ILE A 85 -8.59 -11.21 1.10
C ILE A 85 -7.52 -12.28 0.90
N THR A 86 -6.71 -12.16 -0.17
CA THR A 86 -5.64 -13.12 -0.44
C THR A 86 -4.50 -13.02 0.57
N LEU A 87 -4.12 -11.80 0.98
CA LEU A 87 -3.10 -11.53 1.98
C LEU A 87 -3.46 -12.14 3.34
N THR A 88 -4.69 -11.90 3.83
CA THR A 88 -5.14 -12.44 5.12
C THR A 88 -5.17 -13.96 5.11
N LYS A 89 -5.59 -14.60 4.01
CA LYS A 89 -5.50 -16.05 3.81
C LYS A 89 -4.06 -16.56 3.81
N ALA A 90 -3.15 -15.85 3.16
CA ALA A 90 -1.73 -16.21 3.17
C ALA A 90 -1.15 -16.12 4.58
N TYR A 91 -1.47 -15.08 5.34
CA TYR A 91 -1.08 -14.96 6.75
C TYR A 91 -1.75 -15.97 7.68
N GLN A 92 -2.85 -16.64 7.31
CA GLN A 92 -3.38 -17.75 8.10
C GLN A 92 -2.45 -18.97 8.06
N HIS A 93 -1.79 -19.22 6.92
CA HIS A 93 -1.09 -20.48 6.67
C HIS A 93 0.44 -20.34 6.59
N GLY A 94 0.96 -19.16 6.24
CA GLY A 94 2.39 -18.92 6.03
C GLY A 94 3.02 -18.02 7.07
N ASP A 95 4.33 -18.17 7.25
CA ASP A 95 5.14 -17.34 8.14
C ASP A 95 5.23 -15.90 7.65
N PHE A 96 5.31 -14.96 8.60
CA PHE A 96 5.38 -13.54 8.29
C PHE A 96 6.61 -13.20 7.43
N SER A 97 7.77 -13.77 7.79
CA SER A 97 9.06 -13.57 7.12
C SER A 97 9.08 -14.10 5.68
N LEU A 98 8.13 -14.94 5.28
CA LEU A 98 7.98 -15.43 3.90
C LEU A 98 6.87 -14.66 3.16
N VAL A 99 5.68 -14.59 3.75
CA VAL A 99 4.51 -14.01 3.10
C VAL A 99 4.69 -12.51 2.87
N TYR A 100 5.26 -11.78 3.82
CA TYR A 100 5.42 -10.32 3.71
C TYR A 100 6.39 -9.92 2.58
N PRO A 101 7.61 -10.47 2.47
CA PRO A 101 8.48 -10.19 1.33
C PRO A 101 7.90 -10.65 -0.01
N MET A 102 7.19 -11.78 -0.10
CA MET A 102 6.55 -12.17 -1.35
C MET A 102 5.46 -11.18 -1.77
N ALA A 103 4.59 -10.79 -0.83
CA ALA A 103 3.49 -9.86 -1.11
C ALA A 103 3.98 -8.45 -1.49
N ARG A 104 5.15 -8.01 -0.99
CA ARG A 104 5.68 -6.67 -1.24
C ARG A 104 6.79 -6.62 -2.30
N GLY A 105 7.54 -7.70 -2.49
CA GLY A 105 8.65 -7.80 -3.44
C GLY A 105 8.23 -8.23 -4.86
N THR A 106 7.03 -8.81 -5.01
CA THR A 106 6.51 -9.20 -6.34
C THR A 106 6.11 -7.99 -7.19
N ALA A 107 5.52 -6.95 -6.61
CA ALA A 107 5.11 -5.77 -7.38
C ALA A 107 6.27 -5.07 -8.09
N PRO A 108 7.42 -4.77 -7.44
CA PRO A 108 8.61 -4.27 -8.15
C PRO A 108 9.12 -5.22 -9.22
N ALA A 109 9.09 -6.54 -8.99
CA ALA A 109 9.52 -7.52 -9.99
C ALA A 109 8.64 -7.46 -11.25
N PHE A 110 7.32 -7.37 -11.09
CA PHE A 110 6.39 -7.21 -12.21
C PHE A 110 6.56 -5.89 -12.97
N LEU A 111 7.01 -4.82 -12.31
CA LEU A 111 7.25 -3.53 -12.98
C LEU A 111 8.47 -3.56 -13.92
N VAL A 112 9.41 -4.48 -13.70
CA VAL A 112 10.65 -4.60 -14.48
C VAL A 112 10.54 -5.62 -15.60
N LEU A 113 9.53 -6.49 -15.57
CA LEU A 113 9.21 -7.46 -16.64
C LEU A 113 8.41 -6.80 -17.77
#